data_AF-A0A0E9XS03-F1
#
_entry.id   AF-A0A0E9XS03-F1
#
_cell.length_a   1.000
_cell.length_b   1.000
_cell.length_c   1.000
_cell.angle_alpha   90.00
_cell.angle_beta   90.00
_cell.angle_gamma   90.00
#
_symmetry.space_group_name_H-M   'P 1'
#
loop_
_entity.id
_entity.type
_entity.pdbx_description
1 polymer ?
#
loop_
_entity_poly.entity_id
_entity_poly.type
_entity_poly.pdbx_seq_one_letter_code
_entity_poly.pdbx_strand_id
1 'polypeptide(L)'
;MEALSVDWLTSAVGSYNRASDDLLRDIENSDLSEVEMCRTLNDRMMRVESNLLSPYVSPKDTPFRHIVFGSGSHTMQALLDHLNAIKERLPDSDQDLFRNQFALATWTVQSCANSLAGDVWAMNNQI
;
A
#
# COMPACT_ATOMS: atom_id res chain seq x y z
N MET A 1 -23.82 14.52 -1.78
CA MET A 1 -22.44 14.19 -2.20
C MET A 1 -21.67 13.91 -0.93
N GLU A 2 -21.25 12.67 -0.72
CA GLU A 2 -20.52 12.28 0.49
C GLU A 2 -19.12 12.89 0.44
N ALA A 3 -18.70 13.55 1.53
CA ALA A 3 -17.39 14.16 1.63
C ALA A 3 -16.32 13.05 1.60
N LEU A 4 -15.24 13.26 0.83
CA LEU A 4 -14.11 12.34 0.83
C LEU A 4 -13.43 12.38 2.20
N SER A 5 -13.36 11.24 2.88
CA SER A 5 -12.58 11.09 4.11
C SER A 5 -11.20 10.50 3.81
N VAL A 6 -10.19 10.92 4.58
CA VAL A 6 -8.83 10.38 4.56
C VAL A 6 -8.57 9.34 5.66
N ASP A 7 -9.59 9.02 6.46
CA ASP A 7 -9.44 8.16 7.65
C ASP A 7 -8.93 6.77 7.28
N TRP A 8 -9.41 6.21 6.16
CA TRP A 8 -9.00 4.90 5.67
C TRP A 8 -7.55 4.89 5.22
N LEU A 9 -7.08 5.94 4.54
CA LEU A 9 -5.68 6.07 4.16
C LEU A 9 -4.79 6.21 5.39
N THR A 10 -5.18 7.04 6.36
CA THR A 10 -4.47 7.20 7.63
C THR A 10 -4.38 5.88 8.39
N SER A 11 -5.48 5.11 8.43
CA SER A 11 -5.53 3.79 9.06
C SER A 11 -4.63 2.78 8.34
N ALA A 12 -4.63 2.77 7.00
CA ALA A 12 -3.79 1.89 6.20
C ALA A 12 -2.29 2.17 6.40
N VAL A 13 -1.90 3.44 6.40
CA VAL A 13 -0.51 3.85 6.71
C VAL A 13 -0.13 3.46 8.13
N GLY A 14 -1.02 3.68 9.11
CA GLY A 14 -0.79 3.26 10.49
C GLY A 14 -0.63 1.74 10.62
N SER A 15 -1.42 0.96 9.87
CA SER A 15 -1.31 -0.51 9.83
C SER A 15 0.01 -0.97 9.21
N TYR A 16 0.46 -0.31 8.13
CA TYR A 16 1.74 -0.61 7.50
C TYR A 16 2.90 -0.35 8.46
N ASN A 17 2.90 0.80 9.14
CA ASN A 17 3.96 1.15 10.10
C ASN A 17 4.03 0.13 11.24
N ARG A 18 2.90 -0.24 11.85
CA ARG A 18 2.87 -1.26 12.90
C ARG A 18 3.39 -2.62 12.40
N ALA A 19 2.93 -3.06 11.22
CA ALA A 19 3.39 -4.34 10.66
C ALA A 19 4.91 -4.33 10.35
N SER A 20 5.46 -3.18 9.96
CA SER A 20 6.89 -3.01 9.74
C SER A 20 7.67 -3.01 11.05
N ASP A 21 7.18 -2.32 12.08
CA ASP A 21 7.79 -2.30 13.41
C ASP A 21 7.77 -3.71 14.05
N ASP A 22 6.69 -4.45 13.87
CA ASP A 22 6.56 -5.82 14.36
C ASP A 22 7.53 -6.77 13.63
N LEU A 23 7.67 -6.66 12.30
CA LEU A 23 8.69 -7.41 11.55
C LEU A 23 10.11 -7.09 12.05
N LEU A 24 10.42 -5.82 12.30
CA LEU A 24 11.73 -5.42 12.83
C LEU A 24 11.99 -6.04 14.21
N ARG A 25 11.00 -6.01 15.11
CA ARG A 25 11.09 -6.68 16.41
C ARG A 25 11.27 -8.19 16.28
N ASP A 26 10.57 -8.84 15.37
CA ASP A 26 10.72 -10.28 15.14
C ASP A 26 12.13 -10.62 14.63
N ILE A 27 12.70 -9.79 13.76
CA ILE A 27 14.08 -9.93 13.29
C ILE A 27 15.07 -9.77 14.44
N GLU A 28 14.94 -8.71 15.24
CA GLU A 28 15.84 -8.41 16.37
C GLU A 28 15.84 -9.52 17.44
N ASN A 29 14.70 -10.18 17.64
CA ASN A 29 14.54 -11.24 18.62
C ASN A 29 14.71 -12.67 18.04
N SER A 30 15.11 -12.78 16.77
CA SER A 30 15.26 -14.09 16.11
C SER A 30 16.55 -14.82 16.47
N ASP A 31 16.46 -16.13 16.65
CA ASP A 31 17.58 -17.06 16.69
C ASP A 31 18.05 -17.39 15.26
N LEU A 32 19.26 -16.95 14.92
CA LEU A 32 19.87 -17.16 13.60
C LEU A 32 20.25 -18.62 13.31
N SER A 33 20.24 -19.50 14.33
CA SER A 33 20.46 -20.94 14.14
C SER A 33 19.18 -21.68 13.70
N GLU A 34 18.00 -21.09 13.93
CA GLU A 34 16.70 -21.64 13.56
C GLU A 34 16.34 -21.26 12.12
N VAL A 35 16.78 -22.11 11.17
CA VAL A 35 16.68 -21.87 9.72
C VAL A 35 15.25 -21.56 9.24
N GLU A 36 14.24 -22.22 9.81
CA GLU A 36 12.84 -22.03 9.41
C GLU A 36 12.32 -20.63 9.78
N MET A 37 12.70 -20.12 10.95
CA MET A 37 12.36 -18.76 11.36
C MET A 37 13.06 -17.73 10.47
N CYS A 38 14.36 -17.90 10.23
CA CYS A 38 15.09 -17.02 9.31
C CYS A 38 14.45 -17.00 7.92
N ARG A 39 14.04 -18.16 7.39
CA ARG A 39 13.36 -18.24 6.10
C ARG A 39 12.03 -17.47 6.12
N THR A 40 11.22 -17.65 7.15
CA THR A 40 9.93 -16.96 7.29
C THR A 40 10.09 -15.44 7.32
N LEU A 41 11.08 -14.94 8.07
CA LEU A 41 11.38 -13.51 8.15
C LEU A 41 11.93 -12.95 6.83
N ASN A 42 12.82 -13.69 6.17
CA ASN A 42 13.33 -13.34 4.84
C ASN A 42 12.20 -13.29 3.80
N ASP A 43 11.27 -14.24 3.82
CA ASP A 43 10.12 -14.26 2.92
C ASP A 43 9.20 -13.05 3.15
N ARG A 44 9.02 -12.61 4.41
CA ARG A 44 8.29 -11.36 4.72
C ARG A 44 9.01 -10.12 4.17
N MET A 45 10.33 -10.01 4.37
CA MET A 45 11.13 -8.90 3.83
C MET A 45 11.08 -8.84 2.30
N MET A 46 11.25 -9.97 1.62
CA MET A 46 11.26 -10.03 0.15
C MET A 46 9.94 -9.61 -0.48
N ARG A 47 8.81 -9.73 0.23
CA ARG A 47 7.49 -9.35 -0.30
C ARG A 47 7.26 -7.84 -0.34
N VAL A 48 7.96 -7.05 0.48
CA VAL A 48 7.74 -5.61 0.64
C VAL A 48 7.67 -4.89 -0.72
N GLU A 49 8.73 -5.01 -1.52
CA GLU A 49 8.81 -4.34 -2.82
C GLU A 49 7.76 -4.87 -3.83
N SER A 50 7.49 -6.17 -3.79
CA SER A 50 6.50 -6.76 -4.70
C SER A 50 5.07 -6.28 -4.43
N ASN A 51 4.75 -5.98 -3.17
CA ASN A 51 3.43 -5.49 -2.76
C ASN A 51 3.17 -4.04 -3.17
N LEU A 52 4.21 -3.26 -3.44
CA LEU A 52 4.10 -1.90 -3.95
C LEU A 52 3.70 -1.85 -5.43
N LEU A 53 3.59 -3.00 -6.11
CA LEU A 53 3.04 -3.08 -7.46
C LEU A 53 1.52 -3.08 -7.39
N SER A 54 0.87 -2.08 -8.00
CA SER A 54 -0.59 -2.00 -8.03
C SER A 54 -1.19 -3.28 -8.65
N PRO A 55 -2.08 -4.00 -7.93
CA PRO A 55 -2.75 -5.19 -8.46
C PRO A 55 -3.95 -4.84 -9.36
N TYR A 56 -4.31 -3.55 -9.45
CA TYR A 56 -5.50 -3.06 -10.14
C TYR A 56 -5.25 -2.63 -11.58
N VAL A 57 -4.00 -2.74 -12.04
CA VAL A 57 -3.61 -2.46 -13.42
C VAL A 57 -2.99 -3.71 -14.04
N SER A 58 -3.35 -3.95 -15.30
CA SER A 58 -2.87 -5.07 -16.08
C SER A 58 -1.39 -4.88 -16.42
N PRO A 59 -0.49 -5.85 -16.15
CA PRO A 59 0.91 -5.76 -16.55
C PRO A 59 1.12 -5.76 -18.06
N LYS A 60 0.11 -6.19 -18.84
CA LYS A 60 0.14 -6.13 -20.31
C LYS A 60 0.00 -4.70 -20.81
N ASP A 61 -0.84 -3.91 -20.16
CA ASP A 61 -1.16 -2.55 -20.58
C ASP A 61 -0.28 -1.52 -19.87
N THR A 62 0.02 -1.77 -18.59
CA THR A 62 0.82 -0.91 -17.72
C THR A 62 1.92 -1.74 -17.06
N PRO A 63 3.09 -1.93 -17.68
CA PRO A 63 4.16 -2.76 -17.12
C PRO A 63 4.79 -2.14 -15.86
N PHE A 64 4.86 -0.80 -15.77
CA PHE A 64 5.46 -0.07 -14.65
C PHE A 64 4.44 0.17 -13.52
N ARG A 65 4.06 -0.92 -12.82
CA ARG A 65 2.95 -0.94 -11.85
C ARG A 65 3.27 -0.39 -10.47
N HIS A 66 4.53 -0.06 -10.19
CA HIS A 66 4.94 0.37 -8.86
C HIS A 66 4.24 1.69 -8.46
N ILE A 67 3.62 1.75 -7.28
CA ILE A 67 2.84 2.94 -6.87
C ILE A 67 3.71 4.17 -6.59
N VAL A 68 4.96 3.98 -6.13
CA VAL A 68 5.95 5.05 -5.93
C VAL A 68 6.79 5.33 -7.19
N PHE A 69 7.45 4.30 -7.76
CA PHE A 69 8.42 4.46 -8.85
C PHE A 69 7.90 4.07 -10.25
N GLY A 70 6.61 3.77 -10.38
CA GLY A 70 6.01 3.35 -11.64
C GLY A 70 5.61 4.52 -12.52
N SER A 71 4.84 4.22 -13.56
CA SER A 71 4.28 5.22 -14.48
C SER A 71 2.86 4.85 -14.83
N GLY A 72 1.93 5.79 -14.65
CA GLY A 72 0.50 5.61 -14.91
C GLY A 72 -0.38 6.23 -13.82
N SER A 73 -1.69 6.16 -14.04
CA SER A 73 -2.71 6.75 -13.16
C SER A 73 -2.84 6.07 -11.80
N HIS A 74 -2.24 4.90 -11.60
CA HIS A 74 -2.20 4.16 -10.33
C HIS A 74 -1.06 4.61 -9.40
N THR A 75 -0.20 5.52 -9.84
CA THR A 75 0.92 6.02 -9.04
C THR A 75 0.47 7.09 -8.03
N MET A 76 1.18 7.19 -6.91
CA MET A 76 0.94 8.21 -5.89
C MET A 76 1.18 9.63 -6.43
N GLN A 77 2.17 9.80 -7.31
CA GLN A 77 2.42 11.09 -7.96
C GLN A 77 1.24 11.49 -8.85
N ALA A 78 0.72 10.59 -9.69
CA ALA A 78 -0.44 10.88 -10.53
C ALA A 78 -1.69 11.23 -9.70
N LEU A 79 -1.88 10.59 -8.55
CA LEU A 79 -2.97 10.92 -7.62
C LEU A 79 -2.84 12.35 -7.06
N LEU A 80 -1.63 12.77 -6.68
CA LEU A 80 -1.36 14.13 -6.21
C LEU A 80 -1.55 15.17 -7.32
N ASP A 81 -1.07 14.87 -8.53
CA ASP A 81 -1.24 15.73 -9.69
C ASP A 81 -2.73 15.93 -10.01
N HIS A 82 -3.53 14.85 -9.95
CA HIS A 82 -4.97 14.93 -10.17
C HIS A 82 -5.69 15.72 -9.06
N LEU A 83 -5.28 15.57 -7.80
CA LEU A 83 -5.81 16.39 -6.69
C LEU A 83 -5.50 17.88 -6.91
N ASN A 84 -4.30 18.22 -7.39
CA ASN A 84 -3.94 19.60 -7.68
C ASN A 84 -4.77 20.16 -8.84
N ALA A 85 -4.99 19.38 -9.91
CA ALA A 85 -5.88 19.77 -11.01
C ALA A 85 -7.31 20.07 -10.54
N ILE A 86 -7.86 19.25 -9.63
CA ILE A 86 -9.18 19.50 -9.00
C ILE A 86 -9.17 20.81 -8.19
N LYS A 87 -8.13 21.03 -7.38
CA LYS A 87 -8.00 22.25 -6.55
C LYS A 87 -7.91 23.52 -7.41
N GLU A 88 -7.18 23.44 -8.53
CA GLU A 88 -7.01 24.54 -9.49
C GLU A 88 -8.23 24.71 -10.42
N ARG A 89 -9.22 23.81 -10.33
CA ARG A 89 -10.42 23.77 -11.20
C ARG A 89 -10.04 23.72 -12.68
N LEU A 90 -9.00 22.95 -13.00
CA LEU A 90 -8.62 22.73 -14.39
C LEU A 90 -9.77 22.04 -15.14
N PRO A 91 -10.01 22.40 -16.41
CA PRO A 91 -10.93 21.66 -17.26
C PRO A 91 -10.49 20.19 -17.32
N ASP A 92 -11.46 19.28 -17.36
CA ASP A 92 -11.27 17.81 -17.38
C ASP A 92 -10.76 17.18 -16.06
N SER A 93 -10.80 17.90 -14.94
CA SER A 93 -10.53 17.31 -13.61
C SER A 93 -11.73 16.46 -13.11
N ASP A 94 -11.64 15.16 -13.32
CA ASP A 94 -12.70 14.18 -12.99
C ASP A 94 -12.64 13.75 -11.51
N GLN A 95 -13.59 14.24 -10.72
CA GLN A 95 -13.69 13.93 -9.29
C GLN A 95 -14.00 12.46 -9.00
N ASP A 96 -14.76 11.79 -9.87
CA ASP A 96 -15.14 10.38 -9.66
C ASP A 96 -13.94 9.47 -9.97
N LEU A 97 -13.18 9.79 -11.01
CA LEU A 97 -11.91 9.15 -11.29
C LEU A 97 -10.92 9.34 -10.14
N PHE A 98 -10.82 10.56 -9.58
CA PHE A 98 -9.96 10.81 -8.41
C PHE A 98 -10.36 9.96 -7.20
N ARG A 99 -11.66 9.84 -6.90
CA ARG A 99 -12.17 8.98 -5.81
C ARG A 99 -11.76 7.53 -6.00
N ASN A 100 -11.83 7.02 -7.23
CA ASN A 100 -11.39 5.66 -7.56
C ASN A 100 -9.87 5.51 -7.36
N GLN A 101 -9.06 6.43 -7.88
CA GLN A 101 -7.60 6.39 -7.71
C GLN A 101 -7.21 6.44 -6.23
N PHE A 102 -7.86 7.30 -5.45
CA PHE A 102 -7.65 7.43 -4.01
C PHE A 102 -8.01 6.14 -3.25
N ALA A 103 -9.15 5.52 -3.59
CA ALA A 103 -9.56 4.26 -2.99
C ALA A 103 -8.58 3.12 -3.32
N LEU A 104 -8.17 2.98 -4.58
CA LEU A 104 -7.23 1.93 -5.00
C LEU A 104 -5.83 2.12 -4.39
N ALA A 105 -5.36 3.37 -4.26
CA ALA A 105 -4.11 3.68 -3.57
C ALA A 105 -4.20 3.28 -2.09
N THR A 106 -5.30 3.63 -1.41
CA THR A 106 -5.57 3.25 -0.02
C THR A 106 -5.56 1.73 0.18
N TRP A 107 -6.28 1.00 -0.69
CA TRP A 107 -6.30 -0.47 -0.64
C TRP A 107 -4.94 -1.10 -0.94
N THR A 108 -4.14 -0.51 -1.82
CA THR A 108 -2.79 -1.00 -2.08
C THR A 108 -1.90 -0.89 -0.83
N VAL A 109 -1.95 0.24 -0.11
CA VAL A 109 -1.21 0.42 1.15
C VAL A 109 -1.69 -0.55 2.22
N GLN A 110 -3.01 -0.74 2.38
CA GLN A 110 -3.55 -1.71 3.33
C GLN A 110 -3.12 -3.14 2.98
N SER A 111 -3.10 -3.50 1.69
CA SER A 111 -2.62 -4.82 1.25
C SER A 111 -1.14 -5.02 1.56
N CYS A 112 -0.32 -3.97 1.43
CA CYS A 112 1.08 -4.01 1.86
C CYS A 112 1.19 -4.30 3.35
N ALA A 113 0.38 -3.63 4.19
CA ALA A 113 0.36 -3.86 5.63
C ALA A 113 -0.01 -5.30 5.98
N ASN A 114 -1.09 -5.80 5.38
CA ASN A 114 -1.59 -7.16 5.61
C ASN A 114 -0.56 -8.23 5.20
N SER A 115 0.13 -8.03 4.08
CA SER A 115 1.18 -8.97 3.67
C SER A 115 2.41 -8.94 4.58
N LEU A 116 2.64 -7.85 5.31
CA LEU A 116 3.78 -7.67 6.19
C LEU A 116 3.52 -8.18 7.62
N ALA A 117 2.26 -8.15 8.06
CA ALA A 117 1.79 -8.52 9.40
C ALA A 117 2.06 -9.99 9.80
N GLY A 118 2.54 -10.84 8.89
CA GLY A 118 2.92 -12.22 9.21
C GLY A 118 1.69 -13.13 9.29
N ASP A 119 1.48 -13.77 10.43
CA ASP A 119 0.40 -14.76 10.62
C ASP A 119 -0.99 -14.09 10.63
N VAL A 120 -1.96 -14.72 9.98
CA VAL A 120 -3.30 -14.15 9.74
C VAL A 120 -4.02 -13.81 11.06
N TRP A 121 -3.65 -14.51 12.13
CA TRP A 121 -4.18 -14.34 13.48
C TRP A 121 -3.62 -13.15 14.25
N ALA A 122 -2.50 -12.56 13.80
CA ALA A 122 -1.93 -11.34 14.38
C ALA A 122 -2.64 -10.06 13.88
N MET A 123 -3.50 -10.17 12.88
CA MET A 123 -4.24 -9.03 12.33
C MET A 123 -5.38 -8.61 13.27
N ASN A 124 -5.15 -7.54 14.02
CA ASN A 124 -6.17 -6.93 14.87
C ASN A 124 -7.24 -6.24 13.99
N ASN A 125 -8.32 -6.97 13.70
CA ASN A 125 -9.46 -6.49 12.91
C ASN A 125 -10.41 -5.62 13.77
N GLN A 126 -9.95 -4.47 14.24
CA GLN A 126 -10.86 -3.41 14.69
C GLN A 126 -11.00 -2.40 13.55
N ILE A 127 -12.08 -2.57 12.79
CA ILE A 127 -12.58 -1.63 11.77
C ILE A 127 -13.43 -0.58 12.47
#